data_AF-A0A1B3B937-F1
#
_entry.id   AF-A0A1B3B937-F1
#
_cell.length_a   1.000
_cell.length_b   1.000
_cell.length_c   1.000
_cell.angle_alpha   90.00
_cell.angle_beta   90.00
_cell.angle_gamma   90.00
#
_symmetry.space_group_name_H-M   'P 1'
#
loop_
_entity.id
_entity.type
_entity.pdbx_description
1 polymer ?
#
loop_
_entity_poly.entity_id
_entity_poly.type
_entity_poly.pdbx_seq_one_letter_code
_entity_poly.pdbx_strand_id
1 'polypeptide(L)'
;MFAFQTSPLDRHGDSRHRPQFIAQRLQKPETRFLPVIKQSIATKVDANQASPMWLDYQQLTAITPHIEDKHLIYLGEYDSCDYFTFRLKSQSAMERLSSLGDKFELTELRQLLKNLPPEQAHICNVAVAIEHWHNTHQHCGVCGHQTFATDAGFVRNCSNQECQTQHFPRTDSAVICAITYEDKLLLGRQQSWPEKLFSVIAGFVEPGETLEQAVTREAFEETGIKINDVRYYGSQPWPFPQSLMIGFTAKAVSEKIDLMDEELEQARWFTREEVNRLVDNEEMFLPFKHSISRTLIDQWLNRNK
;
A
#
# COMPACT_ATOMS: atom_id res chain seq x y z
N MET A 1 9.68 3.71 12.69
CA MET A 1 8.34 3.09 12.67
C MET A 1 7.76 3.33 11.29
N PHE A 2 7.35 2.28 10.59
CA PHE A 2 6.78 2.40 9.24
C PHE A 2 5.25 2.60 9.30
N ALA A 3 4.66 3.11 8.22
CA ALA A 3 3.22 3.38 8.15
C ALA A 3 2.37 2.09 8.19
N PHE A 4 1.10 2.24 8.58
CA PHE A 4 0.06 1.20 8.54
C PHE A 4 0.23 0.02 9.52
N GLN A 5 0.95 0.24 10.62
CA GLN A 5 1.10 -0.77 11.68
C GLN A 5 -0.14 -0.93 12.57
N THR A 6 -1.03 0.06 12.60
CA THR A 6 -2.29 0.03 13.35
C THR A 6 -3.46 -0.08 12.39
N SER A 7 -4.54 -0.73 12.82
CA SER A 7 -5.83 -0.74 12.12
C SER A 7 -6.89 -0.13 13.06
N PRO A 8 -7.18 1.17 12.93
CA PRO A 8 -8.18 1.83 13.76
C PRO A 8 -9.61 1.43 13.37
N LEU A 9 -9.82 0.88 12.17
CA LEU A 9 -11.13 0.57 11.63
C LEU A 9 -11.72 -0.71 12.20
N ASP A 10 -12.91 -0.63 12.77
CA ASP A 10 -13.80 -1.79 12.80
C ASP A 10 -14.42 -1.98 11.42
N ARG A 11 -13.97 -3.02 10.71
CA ARG A 11 -14.46 -3.32 9.35
C ARG A 11 -15.85 -3.96 9.33
N HIS A 12 -16.36 -4.37 10.50
CA HIS A 12 -17.60 -5.13 10.65
C HIS A 12 -17.75 -6.27 9.64
N GLY A 13 -16.70 -7.08 9.50
CA GLY A 13 -16.66 -8.16 8.51
C GLY A 13 -17.78 -9.18 8.68
N ASP A 14 -18.26 -9.34 9.91
CA ASP A 14 -19.38 -10.20 10.31
C ASP A 14 -20.75 -9.66 9.88
N SER A 15 -20.88 -8.36 9.58
CA SER A 15 -22.17 -7.70 9.37
C SER A 15 -22.29 -6.98 8.03
N ARG A 16 -21.18 -6.60 7.38
CA ARG A 16 -21.17 -5.86 6.10
C ARG A 16 -21.81 -6.59 4.91
N HIS A 17 -22.03 -7.91 5.03
CA HIS A 17 -22.76 -8.70 4.04
C HIS A 17 -24.27 -8.40 4.03
N ARG A 18 -24.80 -7.74 5.06
CA ARG A 18 -26.23 -7.43 5.22
C ARG A 18 -26.56 -6.07 4.59
N PRO A 19 -27.40 -5.99 3.55
CA PRO A 19 -27.71 -4.71 2.89
C PRO A 19 -28.29 -3.64 3.83
N GLN A 20 -29.17 -4.04 4.76
CA GLN A 20 -29.77 -3.12 5.72
C GLN A 20 -28.74 -2.48 6.67
N PHE A 21 -27.70 -3.22 7.05
CA PHE A 21 -26.62 -2.72 7.90
C PHE A 21 -25.82 -1.60 7.21
N ILE A 22 -25.57 -1.77 5.91
CA ILE A 22 -24.89 -0.75 5.09
C ILE A 22 -25.81 0.45 4.83
N ALA A 23 -27.08 0.21 4.49
CA ALA A 23 -28.04 1.28 4.24
C ALA A 23 -28.24 2.19 5.46
N GLN A 24 -28.28 1.63 6.67
CA GLN A 24 -28.36 2.42 7.91
C GLN A 24 -27.13 3.32 8.11
N ARG A 25 -25.94 2.83 7.79
CA ARG A 25 -24.69 3.61 7.90
C ARG A 25 -24.62 4.72 6.86
N LEU A 26 -25.05 4.47 5.63
CA LEU A 26 -25.09 5.51 4.58
C LEU A 26 -25.95 6.72 4.96
N GLN A 27 -26.96 6.54 5.82
CA GLN A 27 -27.88 7.60 6.25
C GLN A 27 -27.40 8.40 7.47
N LYS A 28 -26.32 7.97 8.13
CA LYS A 28 -25.76 8.66 9.29
C LYS A 28 -25.13 10.01 8.88
N PRO A 29 -25.45 11.13 9.55
CA PRO A 29 -24.85 12.45 9.26
C PRO A 29 -23.32 12.50 9.39
N GLU A 30 -22.76 11.67 10.25
CA GLU A 30 -21.33 11.54 10.50
C GLU A 30 -20.60 10.74 9.42
N THR A 31 -21.31 10.02 8.54
CA THR A 31 -20.68 9.23 7.47
C THR A 31 -19.86 10.10 6.54
N ARG A 32 -18.67 9.59 6.17
CA ARG A 32 -17.72 10.29 5.30
C ARG A 32 -17.36 9.46 4.09
N PHE A 33 -17.23 10.13 2.95
CA PHE A 33 -16.92 9.53 1.66
C PHE A 33 -15.58 10.07 1.12
N LEU A 34 -14.65 9.16 0.78
CA LEU A 34 -13.37 9.54 0.16
C LEU A 34 -13.40 9.30 -1.35
N PRO A 35 -13.22 10.34 -2.18
CA PRO A 35 -13.00 10.18 -3.61
C PRO A 35 -11.60 9.63 -3.89
N VAL A 36 -11.52 8.54 -4.66
CA VAL A 36 -10.25 7.92 -5.07
C VAL A 36 -10.14 7.89 -6.59
N ILE A 37 -8.94 8.20 -7.10
CA ILE A 37 -8.55 8.04 -8.49
C ILE A 37 -7.22 7.31 -8.56
N LYS A 38 -7.23 6.07 -9.09
CA LYS A 38 -6.03 5.22 -9.16
C LYS A 38 -5.39 5.10 -7.77
N GLN A 39 -4.20 5.67 -7.59
CA GLN A 39 -3.41 5.65 -6.36
C GLN A 39 -3.44 7.00 -5.60
N SER A 40 -4.21 7.94 -6.12
CA SER A 40 -4.42 9.28 -5.57
C SER A 40 -5.77 9.39 -4.87
N ILE A 41 -5.82 10.26 -3.86
CA ILE A 41 -7.06 10.68 -3.20
C ILE A 41 -7.29 12.17 -3.43
N ALA A 42 -8.55 12.61 -3.35
CA ALA A 42 -8.82 14.04 -3.27
C ALA A 42 -8.35 14.58 -1.92
N THR A 43 -7.63 15.70 -1.95
CA THR A 43 -7.15 16.39 -0.74
C THR A 43 -7.53 17.86 -0.75
N LYS A 44 -7.90 18.39 0.40
CA LYS A 44 -8.03 19.84 0.61
C LYS A 44 -6.65 20.45 0.72
N VAL A 45 -6.44 21.58 0.05
CA VAL A 45 -5.20 22.34 0.10
C VAL A 45 -5.41 23.62 0.91
N ASP A 46 -5.07 23.54 2.19
CA ASP A 46 -4.91 24.72 3.02
C ASP A 46 -3.46 25.20 2.96
N ALA A 47 -3.22 26.48 3.28
CA ALA A 47 -1.96 27.20 3.03
C ALA A 47 -0.66 26.51 3.50
N ASN A 48 -0.72 25.46 4.35
CA ASN A 48 0.44 24.71 4.83
C ASN A 48 0.28 23.17 4.92
N GLN A 49 -0.87 22.56 4.59
CA GLN A 49 -1.04 21.11 4.73
C GLN A 49 -2.13 20.53 3.81
N ALA A 50 -1.79 19.45 3.10
CA ALA A 50 -2.75 18.63 2.37
C ALA A 50 -3.39 17.62 3.33
N SER A 51 -4.73 17.56 3.35
CA SER A 51 -5.51 16.61 4.16
C SER A 51 -6.58 15.91 3.31
N PRO A 52 -7.03 14.70 3.66
CA PRO A 52 -8.01 13.97 2.85
C PRO A 52 -9.32 14.76 2.75
N MET A 53 -9.86 14.89 1.55
CA MET A 53 -11.14 15.56 1.31
C MET A 53 -12.28 14.60 1.59
N TRP A 54 -12.65 14.49 2.86
CA TRP A 54 -13.83 13.76 3.29
C TRP A 54 -15.11 14.52 2.92
N LEU A 55 -15.98 13.88 2.15
CA LEU A 55 -17.27 14.42 1.77
C LEU A 55 -18.36 13.91 2.71
N ASP A 56 -19.35 14.76 2.99
CA ASP A 56 -20.64 14.29 3.50
C ASP A 56 -21.54 13.79 2.33
N TYR A 57 -22.73 13.28 2.67
CA TYR A 57 -23.66 12.74 1.68
C TYR A 57 -24.22 13.81 0.72
N GLN A 58 -24.40 15.05 1.18
CA GLN A 58 -24.89 16.15 0.35
C GLN A 58 -23.83 16.54 -0.70
N GLN A 59 -22.57 16.63 -0.28
CA GLN A 59 -21.45 16.89 -1.17
C GLN A 59 -21.26 15.74 -2.17
N LEU A 60 -21.32 14.49 -1.71
CA LEU A 60 -21.24 13.29 -2.56
C LEU A 60 -22.27 13.32 -3.70
N THR A 61 -23.53 13.58 -3.37
CA THR A 61 -24.62 13.62 -4.36
C THR A 61 -24.54 14.83 -5.28
N ALA A 62 -23.98 15.96 -4.81
CA ALA A 62 -23.69 17.11 -5.67
C ALA A 62 -22.61 16.80 -6.72
N ILE A 63 -21.54 16.10 -6.34
CA ILE A 63 -20.45 15.75 -7.28
C ILE A 63 -20.77 14.54 -8.15
N THR A 64 -21.64 13.65 -7.68
CA THR A 64 -22.00 12.42 -8.40
C THR A 64 -23.51 12.17 -8.30
N PRO A 65 -24.35 12.91 -9.06
CA PRO A 65 -25.81 12.86 -8.91
C PRO A 65 -26.47 11.50 -9.21
N HIS A 66 -25.75 10.61 -9.91
CA HIS A 66 -26.18 9.26 -10.26
C HIS A 66 -25.41 8.18 -9.47
N ILE A 67 -24.83 8.54 -8.32
CA ILE A 67 -24.20 7.55 -7.47
C ILE A 67 -25.27 6.63 -6.87
N GLU A 68 -24.95 5.34 -6.82
CA GLU A 68 -25.82 4.29 -6.29
C GLU A 68 -25.01 3.57 -5.22
N ASP A 69 -25.66 2.91 -4.26
CA ASP A 69 -24.98 2.19 -3.18
C ASP A 69 -23.95 1.18 -3.70
N LYS A 70 -24.19 0.57 -4.87
CA LYS A 70 -23.25 -0.37 -5.53
C LYS A 70 -21.92 0.25 -5.96
N HIS A 71 -21.85 1.59 -6.02
CA HIS A 71 -20.66 2.36 -6.35
C HIS A 71 -19.86 2.76 -5.09
N LEU A 72 -20.43 2.53 -3.90
CA LEU A 72 -19.84 2.88 -2.62
C LEU A 72 -19.27 1.61 -1.96
N ILE A 73 -18.04 1.71 -1.47
CA ILE A 73 -17.36 0.62 -0.76
C ILE A 73 -17.24 1.03 0.69
N TYR A 74 -17.77 0.23 1.61
CA TYR A 74 -17.70 0.51 3.04
C TYR A 74 -16.34 0.09 3.59
N LEU A 75 -15.61 1.03 4.19
CA LEU A 75 -14.26 0.80 4.71
C LEU A 75 -14.29 0.29 6.16
N GLY A 76 -15.24 0.75 6.95
CA GLY A 76 -15.36 0.47 8.38
C GLY A 76 -15.77 1.70 9.19
N GLU A 77 -15.89 1.50 10.49
CA GLU A 77 -16.18 2.53 11.49
C GLU A 77 -14.91 2.87 12.28
N TYR A 78 -14.68 4.15 12.53
CA TYR A 78 -13.65 4.61 13.47
C TYR A 78 -14.12 5.89 14.15
N ASP A 79 -13.95 5.97 15.48
CA ASP A 79 -14.37 7.12 16.30
C ASP A 79 -15.83 7.53 16.07
N SER A 80 -16.73 6.53 16.06
CA SER A 80 -18.17 6.68 15.76
C SER A 80 -18.49 7.21 14.35
N CYS A 81 -17.50 7.34 13.46
CA CYS A 81 -17.67 7.77 12.07
C CYS A 81 -17.57 6.58 11.12
N ASP A 82 -18.57 6.43 10.26
CA ASP A 82 -18.56 5.43 9.18
C ASP A 82 -17.85 5.99 7.95
N TYR A 83 -16.93 5.21 7.39
CA TYR A 83 -16.14 5.61 6.24
C TYR A 83 -16.48 4.77 5.01
N PHE A 84 -16.68 5.45 3.88
CA PHE A 84 -16.88 4.86 2.57
C PHE A 84 -15.88 5.45 1.58
N THR A 85 -15.65 4.72 0.49
CA THR A 85 -14.94 5.24 -0.68
C THR A 85 -15.72 5.01 -1.94
N PHE A 86 -15.39 5.77 -2.97
CA PHE A 86 -15.91 5.58 -4.31
C PHE A 86 -14.89 6.07 -5.34
N ARG A 87 -14.99 5.53 -6.54
CA ARG A 87 -14.15 5.95 -7.66
C ARG A 87 -14.66 7.23 -8.30
N LEU A 88 -13.77 8.21 -8.42
CA LEU A 88 -14.01 9.41 -9.22
C LEU A 88 -13.60 9.11 -10.68
N LYS A 89 -14.58 8.87 -11.56
CA LYS A 89 -14.35 8.36 -12.93
C LYS A 89 -14.42 9.39 -14.05
N SER A 90 -15.07 10.55 -13.85
CA SER A 90 -15.35 11.50 -14.93
C SER A 90 -14.72 12.87 -14.72
N GLN A 91 -14.31 13.49 -15.83
CA GLN A 91 -13.87 14.89 -15.86
C GLN A 91 -14.90 15.81 -15.21
N SER A 92 -16.18 15.59 -15.53
CA SER A 92 -17.29 16.35 -14.95
C SER A 92 -17.43 16.20 -13.43
N ALA A 93 -17.06 15.05 -12.85
CA ALA A 93 -17.09 14.87 -11.41
C ALA A 93 -15.92 15.59 -10.73
N MET A 94 -14.75 15.63 -11.37
CA MET A 94 -13.61 16.44 -10.90
C MET A 94 -13.92 17.95 -10.97
N GLU A 95 -14.56 18.41 -12.04
CA GLU A 95 -15.01 19.82 -12.16
C GLU A 95 -16.03 20.19 -11.08
N ARG A 96 -16.98 19.30 -10.79
CA ARG A 96 -17.94 19.51 -9.69
C ARG A 96 -17.25 19.49 -8.33
N LEU A 97 -16.28 18.61 -8.12
CA LEU A 97 -15.47 18.60 -6.90
C LEU A 97 -14.74 19.94 -6.72
N SER A 98 -14.23 20.55 -7.80
CA SER A 98 -13.58 21.88 -7.76
C SER A 98 -14.57 22.98 -7.38
N SER A 99 -15.85 22.81 -7.70
CA SER A 99 -16.89 23.80 -7.46
C SER A 99 -17.45 23.79 -6.02
N LEU A 100 -17.03 22.84 -5.17
CA LEU A 100 -17.48 22.76 -3.77
C LEU A 100 -16.92 23.90 -2.88
N GLY A 101 -16.09 24.80 -3.43
CA GLY A 101 -15.59 26.00 -2.74
C GLY A 101 -14.23 25.82 -2.09
N ASP A 102 -13.84 24.58 -1.77
CA ASP A 102 -12.49 24.25 -1.31
C ASP A 102 -11.56 24.05 -2.52
N LYS A 103 -10.34 24.62 -2.47
CA LYS A 103 -9.28 24.20 -3.40
C LYS A 103 -8.91 22.75 -3.07
N PHE A 104 -9.04 21.87 -4.05
CA PHE A 104 -8.61 20.49 -3.92
C PHE A 104 -7.51 20.14 -4.92
N GLU A 105 -6.72 19.17 -4.56
CA GLU A 105 -5.73 18.52 -5.41
C GLU A 105 -5.95 17.00 -5.40
N LEU A 106 -5.48 16.33 -6.44
CA LEU A 106 -5.31 14.89 -6.42
C LEU A 106 -3.88 14.60 -5.99
N THR A 107 -3.74 13.98 -4.82
CA THR A 107 -2.41 13.65 -4.29
C THR A 107 -2.26 12.15 -4.12
N GLU A 108 -1.14 11.63 -4.62
CA GLU A 108 -0.72 10.24 -4.43
C GLU A 108 -0.61 9.93 -2.93
N LEU A 109 -1.28 8.87 -2.48
CA LEU A 109 -1.34 8.54 -1.05
C LEU A 109 0.06 8.43 -0.43
N ARG A 110 1.02 7.86 -1.17
CA ARG A 110 2.43 7.73 -0.74
C ARG A 110 3.05 9.08 -0.33
N GLN A 111 2.72 10.17 -1.03
CA GLN A 111 3.24 11.51 -0.75
C GLN A 111 2.60 12.13 0.49
N LEU A 112 1.36 11.73 0.81
CA LEU A 112 0.61 12.22 1.96
C LEU A 112 1.01 11.58 3.27
N LEU A 113 1.55 10.35 3.26
CA LEU A 113 1.85 9.59 4.48
C LEU A 113 2.73 10.33 5.50
N LYS A 114 3.57 11.26 5.04
CA LYS A 114 4.42 12.11 5.91
C LYS A 114 3.63 13.14 6.74
N ASN A 115 2.44 13.52 6.25
CA ASN A 115 1.63 14.61 6.78
C ASN A 115 0.31 14.13 7.40
N LEU A 116 -0.03 12.85 7.24
CA LEU A 116 -1.27 12.28 7.76
C LEU A 116 -1.08 11.66 9.15
N PRO A 117 -2.04 11.85 10.06
CA PRO A 117 -2.15 11.01 11.25
C PRO A 117 -2.20 9.52 10.88
N PRO A 118 -1.60 8.61 11.69
CA PRO A 118 -1.55 7.18 11.38
C PRO A 118 -2.91 6.55 11.08
N GLU A 119 -3.95 6.99 11.77
CA GLU A 119 -5.30 6.45 11.65
C GLU A 119 -5.93 6.85 10.31
N GLN A 120 -5.83 8.14 9.96
CA GLN A 120 -6.26 8.66 8.65
C GLN A 120 -5.50 8.00 7.51
N ALA A 121 -4.18 7.84 7.67
CA ALA A 121 -3.34 7.13 6.70
C ALA A 121 -3.82 5.69 6.49
N HIS A 122 -4.18 4.97 7.55
CA HIS A 122 -4.72 3.62 7.43
C HIS A 122 -6.05 3.58 6.68
N ILE A 123 -6.99 4.48 7.00
CA ILE A 123 -8.30 4.51 6.34
C ILE A 123 -8.12 4.80 4.83
N CYS A 124 -7.31 5.80 4.47
CA CYS A 124 -6.99 6.09 3.07
C CYS A 124 -6.29 4.93 2.37
N ASN A 125 -5.42 4.19 3.07
CA ASN A 125 -4.76 2.99 2.55
C ASN A 125 -5.77 1.89 2.19
N VAL A 126 -6.75 1.62 3.05
CA VAL A 126 -7.82 0.66 2.73
C VAL A 126 -8.62 1.13 1.51
N ALA A 127 -8.97 2.41 1.45
CA ALA A 127 -9.71 3.01 0.34
C ALA A 127 -8.99 2.86 -1.01
N VAL A 128 -7.72 3.22 -1.05
CA VAL A 128 -6.89 3.14 -2.27
C VAL A 128 -6.70 1.68 -2.70
N ALA A 129 -6.40 0.77 -1.76
CA ALA A 129 -6.20 -0.64 -2.07
C ALA A 129 -7.46 -1.30 -2.64
N ILE A 130 -8.63 -1.08 -2.01
CA ILE A 130 -9.87 -1.71 -2.45
C ILE A 130 -10.36 -1.12 -3.78
N GLU A 131 -10.20 0.19 -3.98
CA GLU A 131 -10.52 0.82 -5.26
C GLU A 131 -9.61 0.38 -6.40
N HIS A 132 -8.32 0.20 -6.11
CA HIS A 132 -7.38 -0.39 -7.08
C HIS A 132 -7.86 -1.77 -7.53
N TRP A 133 -8.20 -2.66 -6.58
CA TRP A 133 -8.70 -4.00 -6.88
C TRP A 133 -9.98 -3.97 -7.73
N HIS A 134 -10.96 -3.14 -7.37
CA HIS A 134 -12.17 -2.94 -8.16
C HIS A 134 -11.89 -2.40 -9.57
N ASN A 135 -10.76 -1.73 -9.78
CA ASN A 135 -10.38 -1.22 -11.08
C ASN A 135 -9.82 -2.30 -12.00
N THR A 136 -9.03 -3.21 -11.44
CA THR A 136 -8.30 -4.23 -12.20
C THR A 136 -9.07 -5.56 -12.32
N HIS A 137 -10.10 -5.79 -11.49
CA HIS A 137 -10.82 -7.07 -11.43
C HIS A 137 -12.30 -6.97 -11.85
N GLN A 138 -12.58 -6.20 -12.91
CA GLN A 138 -13.95 -5.96 -13.40
C GLN A 138 -14.60 -7.16 -14.10
N HIS A 139 -13.80 -8.14 -14.50
CA HIS A 139 -14.23 -9.38 -15.17
C HIS A 139 -13.74 -10.61 -14.40
N CYS A 140 -14.45 -11.71 -14.54
CA CYS A 140 -14.18 -12.97 -13.87
C CYS A 140 -12.96 -13.64 -14.49
N GLY A 141 -11.97 -13.97 -13.66
CA GLY A 141 -10.75 -14.67 -14.12
C GLY A 141 -10.97 -16.10 -14.62
N VAL A 142 -12.16 -16.68 -14.41
CA VAL A 142 -12.50 -18.04 -14.85
C VAL A 142 -13.22 -18.04 -16.20
N CYS A 143 -14.22 -17.17 -16.40
CA CYS A 143 -15.09 -17.21 -17.57
C CYS A 143 -15.22 -15.89 -18.35
N GLY A 144 -14.45 -14.85 -17.98
CA GLY A 144 -14.40 -13.56 -18.68
C GLY A 144 -15.63 -12.65 -18.55
N HIS A 145 -16.72 -13.11 -17.94
CA HIS A 145 -17.92 -12.30 -17.73
C HIS A 145 -17.70 -11.19 -16.70
N GLN A 146 -18.50 -10.12 -16.76
CA GLN A 146 -18.43 -9.04 -15.77
C GLN A 146 -18.66 -9.56 -14.35
N THR A 147 -18.07 -8.87 -13.38
CA THR A 147 -18.29 -9.11 -11.95
C THR A 147 -19.01 -7.94 -11.30
N PHE A 148 -19.75 -8.20 -10.23
CA PHE A 148 -20.43 -7.17 -9.43
C PHE A 148 -20.03 -7.31 -7.96
N ALA A 149 -20.02 -6.18 -7.24
CA ALA A 149 -19.58 -6.13 -5.86
C ALA A 149 -20.64 -6.68 -4.89
N THR A 150 -20.21 -7.46 -3.90
CA THR A 150 -20.99 -7.82 -2.70
C THR A 150 -20.17 -7.56 -1.44
N ASP A 151 -20.75 -7.82 -0.27
CA ASP A 151 -20.05 -7.70 1.02
C ASP A 151 -19.44 -6.30 1.23
N ALA A 152 -20.24 -5.30 0.86
CA ALA A 152 -19.89 -3.88 0.87
C ALA A 152 -18.61 -3.53 0.09
N GLY A 153 -18.31 -4.30 -0.96
CA GLY A 153 -17.15 -4.11 -1.84
C GLY A 153 -15.96 -5.00 -1.53
N PHE A 154 -16.05 -5.96 -0.61
CA PHE A 154 -14.94 -6.88 -0.33
C PHE A 154 -15.06 -8.25 -1.00
N VAL A 155 -16.10 -8.43 -1.82
CA VAL A 155 -16.25 -9.59 -2.69
C VAL A 155 -16.74 -9.10 -4.05
N ARG A 156 -16.31 -9.77 -5.12
CA ARG A 156 -16.84 -9.58 -6.46
C ARG A 156 -17.35 -10.92 -6.99
N ASN A 157 -18.64 -11.02 -7.28
CA ASN A 157 -19.26 -12.22 -7.81
C ASN A 157 -19.35 -12.14 -9.34
N CYS A 158 -19.10 -13.27 -10.00
CA CYS A 158 -19.34 -13.39 -11.44
C CYS A 158 -20.83 -13.23 -11.77
N SER A 159 -21.16 -12.47 -12.83
CA SER A 159 -22.54 -12.29 -13.28
C SER A 159 -23.11 -13.51 -14.02
N ASN A 160 -22.25 -14.42 -14.49
CA ASN A 160 -22.67 -15.66 -15.13
C ASN A 160 -23.23 -16.64 -14.08
N GLN A 161 -24.52 -16.98 -14.23
CA GLN A 161 -25.25 -17.88 -13.35
C GLN A 161 -24.71 -19.33 -13.36
N GLU A 162 -23.98 -19.74 -14.39
CA GLU A 162 -23.34 -21.05 -14.43
C GLU A 162 -21.96 -21.06 -13.74
N CYS A 163 -21.32 -19.89 -13.64
CA CYS A 163 -19.99 -19.75 -13.05
C CYS A 163 -20.04 -19.41 -11.56
N GLN A 164 -20.77 -18.33 -11.21
CA GLN A 164 -20.97 -17.81 -9.84
C GLN A 164 -19.70 -17.69 -8.98
N THR A 165 -18.51 -17.68 -9.59
CA THR A 165 -17.24 -17.64 -8.87
C THR A 165 -17.12 -16.33 -8.09
N GLN A 166 -16.68 -16.45 -6.85
CA GLN A 166 -16.37 -15.30 -5.99
C GLN A 166 -14.89 -14.94 -6.13
N HIS A 167 -14.62 -13.64 -6.20
CA HIS A 167 -13.28 -13.08 -6.17
C HIS A 167 -13.12 -12.22 -4.92
N PHE A 168 -11.95 -12.32 -4.31
CA PHE A 168 -11.57 -11.56 -3.12
C PHE A 168 -10.49 -10.52 -3.46
N PRO A 169 -10.34 -9.46 -2.65
CA PRO A 169 -9.27 -8.48 -2.80
C PRO A 169 -7.91 -9.16 -2.91
N ARG A 170 -7.18 -8.81 -3.97
CA ARG A 170 -5.85 -9.34 -4.24
C ARG A 170 -4.81 -8.57 -3.45
N THR A 171 -3.86 -9.28 -2.86
CA THR A 171 -2.67 -8.70 -2.23
C THR A 171 -1.48 -9.60 -2.56
N ASP A 172 -0.51 -9.05 -3.27
CA ASP A 172 0.68 -9.77 -3.72
C ASP A 172 1.71 -9.82 -2.58
N SER A 173 2.10 -11.01 -2.14
CA SER A 173 3.08 -11.15 -1.05
C SER A 173 4.49 -10.90 -1.57
N ALA A 174 5.22 -10.00 -0.92
CA ALA A 174 6.61 -9.70 -1.25
C ALA A 174 7.45 -9.68 0.03
N VAL A 175 8.58 -10.38 0.00
CA VAL A 175 9.53 -10.37 1.11
C VAL A 175 10.51 -9.21 0.95
N ILE A 176 11.00 -8.68 2.05
CA ILE A 176 12.00 -7.61 2.07
C ILE A 176 12.98 -7.83 3.22
N CYS A 177 14.27 -7.96 2.93
CA CYS A 177 15.22 -8.50 3.91
C CYS A 177 16.45 -7.61 4.09
N ALA A 178 16.69 -7.17 5.33
CA ALA A 178 17.98 -6.60 5.72
C ALA A 178 19.00 -7.72 5.94
N ILE A 179 19.98 -7.82 5.04
CA ILE A 179 21.02 -8.84 5.06
C ILE A 179 22.31 -8.23 5.60
N THR A 180 22.82 -8.76 6.71
CA THR A 180 24.05 -8.27 7.36
C THR A 180 25.21 -9.25 7.21
N TYR A 181 26.42 -8.73 7.07
CA TYR A 181 27.67 -9.48 7.19
C TYR A 181 28.59 -8.70 8.13
N GLU A 182 28.92 -9.29 9.28
CA GLU A 182 29.60 -8.58 10.38
C GLU A 182 28.87 -7.27 10.76
N ASP A 183 29.51 -6.12 10.57
CA ASP A 183 28.97 -4.79 10.84
C ASP A 183 28.37 -4.12 9.61
N LYS A 184 28.42 -4.75 8.43
CA LYS A 184 27.95 -4.19 7.14
C LYS A 184 26.52 -4.60 6.82
N LEU A 185 25.83 -3.76 6.04
CA LEU A 185 24.51 -4.02 5.46
C LEU A 185 24.61 -4.11 3.93
N LEU A 186 23.98 -5.12 3.35
CA LEU A 186 23.81 -5.22 1.90
C LEU A 186 22.69 -4.29 1.46
N LEU A 187 23.00 -3.39 0.53
CA LEU A 187 22.00 -2.56 -0.13
C LEU A 187 22.16 -2.66 -1.65
N GLY A 188 21.02 -2.66 -2.34
CA GLY A 188 20.92 -2.71 -3.78
C GLY A 188 20.10 -1.56 -4.36
N ARG A 189 20.23 -1.36 -5.67
CA ARG A 189 19.36 -0.49 -6.46
C ARG A 189 19.09 -1.07 -7.84
N GLN A 190 17.89 -0.82 -8.35
CA GLN A 190 17.52 -1.14 -9.73
C GLN A 190 17.78 0.07 -10.64
N GLN A 191 18.06 -0.20 -11.92
CA GLN A 191 18.31 0.86 -12.92
C GLN A 191 17.11 1.81 -13.09
N SER A 192 15.89 1.30 -12.94
CA SER A 192 14.65 2.06 -13.10
C SER A 192 14.37 3.04 -11.95
N TRP A 193 15.09 2.91 -10.83
CA TRP A 193 14.88 3.75 -9.65
C TRP A 193 15.62 5.08 -9.77
N PRO A 194 15.14 6.16 -9.09
CA PRO A 194 15.87 7.42 -9.01
C PRO A 194 17.34 7.19 -8.65
N GLU A 195 18.25 7.88 -9.32
CA GLU A 195 19.69 7.74 -9.08
C GLU A 195 20.02 7.87 -7.58
N LYS A 196 21.04 7.13 -7.13
CA LYS A 196 21.52 7.11 -5.74
C LYS A 196 20.54 6.56 -4.70
N LEU A 197 19.31 6.18 -5.07
CA LEU A 197 18.40 5.49 -4.15
C LEU A 197 18.83 4.05 -3.95
N PHE A 198 19.15 3.67 -2.71
CA PHE A 198 19.48 2.30 -2.31
C PHE A 198 18.45 1.76 -1.31
N SER A 199 18.15 0.47 -1.38
CA SER A 199 17.22 -0.25 -0.50
C SER A 199 17.80 -1.61 -0.11
N VAL A 200 17.21 -2.24 0.91
CA VAL A 200 17.42 -3.67 1.16
C VAL A 200 16.74 -4.51 0.05
N ILE A 201 17.15 -5.77 -0.07
CA ILE A 201 16.72 -6.73 -1.09
C ILE A 201 15.26 -7.13 -0.89
N ALA A 202 14.50 -7.24 -1.98
CA ALA A 202 13.07 -7.55 -1.92
C ALA A 202 12.56 -8.18 -3.20
N GLY A 203 11.72 -9.20 -3.08
CA GLY A 203 11.07 -9.81 -4.24
C GLY A 203 9.79 -10.55 -3.88
N PHE A 204 9.10 -11.06 -4.90
CA PHE A 204 7.79 -11.67 -4.74
C PHE A 204 7.91 -13.10 -4.21
N VAL A 205 6.92 -13.52 -3.43
CA VAL A 205 6.81 -14.92 -3.01
C VAL A 205 6.24 -15.74 -4.16
N GLU A 206 6.92 -16.81 -4.56
CA GLU A 206 6.43 -17.69 -5.61
C GLU A 206 5.47 -18.77 -5.09
N PRO A 207 4.59 -19.33 -5.95
CA PRO A 207 3.72 -20.44 -5.58
C PRO A 207 4.50 -21.65 -5.05
N GLY A 208 4.17 -22.07 -3.82
CA GLY A 208 4.78 -23.24 -3.19
C GLY A 208 5.97 -22.91 -2.27
N GLU A 209 6.35 -21.64 -2.16
CA GLU A 209 7.41 -21.20 -1.25
C GLU A 209 6.88 -20.83 0.14
N THR A 210 7.68 -21.10 1.18
CA THR A 210 7.59 -20.36 2.44
C THR A 210 8.21 -18.98 2.29
N LEU A 211 7.90 -18.07 3.21
CA LEU A 211 8.47 -16.73 3.21
C LEU A 211 10.00 -16.76 3.35
N GLU A 212 10.53 -17.67 4.16
CA GLU A 212 11.97 -17.86 4.34
C GLU A 212 12.65 -18.42 3.09
N GLN A 213 11.96 -19.28 2.34
CA GLN A 213 12.45 -19.78 1.04
C GLN A 213 12.55 -18.63 0.04
N ALA A 214 11.50 -17.81 -0.08
CA ALA A 214 11.53 -16.62 -0.93
C ALA A 214 12.66 -15.67 -0.53
N VAL A 215 12.85 -15.37 0.77
CA VAL A 215 13.97 -14.53 1.23
C VAL A 215 15.33 -15.11 0.84
N THR A 216 15.48 -16.43 0.90
CA THR A 216 16.73 -17.12 0.54
C THR A 216 16.96 -17.12 -0.96
N ARG A 217 15.91 -17.34 -1.76
CA ARG A 217 15.97 -17.33 -3.22
C ARG A 217 16.30 -15.93 -3.73
N GLU A 218 15.52 -14.92 -3.35
CA GLU A 218 15.71 -13.52 -3.79
C GLU A 218 17.10 -12.99 -3.44
N ALA A 219 17.61 -13.30 -2.23
CA ALA A 219 18.98 -12.93 -1.86
C ALA A 219 20.03 -13.56 -2.78
N PHE A 220 19.81 -14.81 -3.19
CA PHE A 220 20.75 -15.54 -4.04
C PHE A 220 20.64 -15.12 -5.51
N GLU A 221 19.44 -14.97 -6.05
CA GLU A 221 19.18 -14.57 -7.44
C GLU A 221 19.73 -13.16 -7.72
N GLU A 222 19.37 -12.17 -6.89
CA GLU A 222 19.76 -10.79 -7.15
C GLU A 222 21.24 -10.51 -6.84
N THR A 223 21.84 -11.23 -5.89
CA THR A 223 23.16 -10.84 -5.32
C THR A 223 24.17 -11.97 -5.18
N GLY A 224 23.80 -13.22 -5.44
CA GLY A 224 24.64 -14.39 -5.22
C GLY A 224 24.89 -14.73 -3.75
N ILE A 225 24.32 -13.96 -2.82
CA ILE A 225 24.56 -14.07 -1.39
C ILE A 225 23.73 -15.19 -0.80
N LYS A 226 24.40 -16.22 -0.30
CA LYS A 226 23.80 -17.21 0.58
C LYS A 226 23.59 -16.60 1.97
N ILE A 227 22.45 -16.91 2.58
CA ILE A 227 22.06 -16.38 3.88
C ILE A 227 21.69 -17.50 4.86
N ASN A 228 21.71 -17.17 6.15
CA ASN A 228 21.18 -17.96 7.25
C ASN A 228 20.51 -17.04 8.28
N ASP A 229 20.00 -17.63 9.38
CA ASP A 229 19.40 -16.90 10.48
C ASP A 229 18.27 -15.94 10.03
N VAL A 230 17.45 -16.41 9.08
CA VAL A 230 16.30 -15.66 8.54
C VAL A 230 15.25 -15.51 9.65
N ARG A 231 14.99 -14.26 10.05
CA ARG A 231 14.05 -13.93 11.13
C ARG A 231 13.03 -12.93 10.67
N TYR A 232 11.76 -13.25 10.89
CA TYR A 232 10.66 -12.32 10.66
C TYR A 232 10.84 -11.04 11.50
N TYR A 233 10.58 -9.90 10.88
CA TYR A 233 10.64 -8.59 11.50
C TYR A 233 9.25 -7.97 11.71
N GLY A 234 8.42 -7.99 10.66
CA GLY A 234 7.14 -7.31 10.63
C GLY A 234 6.54 -7.32 9.23
N SER A 235 5.34 -6.78 9.06
CA SER A 235 4.73 -6.63 7.74
C SER A 235 4.09 -5.27 7.55
N GLN A 236 4.13 -4.75 6.33
CA GLN A 236 3.55 -3.47 5.94
C GLN A 236 2.65 -3.67 4.72
N PRO A 237 1.33 -3.37 4.82
CA PRO A 237 0.49 -3.18 3.64
C PRO A 237 1.10 -2.10 2.73
N TRP A 238 1.26 -2.40 1.45
CA TRP A 238 1.93 -1.52 0.50
C TRP A 238 1.10 -1.42 -0.77
N PRO A 239 0.08 -0.54 -0.80
CA PRO A 239 -0.93 -0.47 -1.85
C PRO A 239 -0.41 0.23 -3.10
N PHE A 240 0.89 0.08 -3.43
CA PHE A 240 1.56 0.77 -4.52
C PHE A 240 2.18 -0.25 -5.49
N PRO A 241 1.37 -1.06 -6.22
CA PRO A 241 -0.09 -0.95 -6.32
C PRO A 241 -0.92 -1.86 -5.39
N GLN A 242 -0.41 -3.01 -4.95
CA GLN A 242 -1.23 -3.99 -4.20
C GLN A 242 -0.41 -5.07 -3.48
N SER A 243 0.68 -4.72 -2.80
CA SER A 243 1.54 -5.71 -2.13
C SER A 243 1.34 -5.75 -0.61
N LEU A 244 1.65 -6.88 0.00
CA LEU A 244 1.98 -6.99 1.43
C LEU A 244 3.48 -7.18 1.54
N MET A 245 4.20 -6.17 2.04
CA MET A 245 5.63 -6.26 2.28
C MET A 245 5.88 -6.98 3.60
N ILE A 246 6.67 -8.04 3.57
CA ILE A 246 6.94 -8.91 4.71
C ILE A 246 8.43 -8.81 5.01
N GLY A 247 8.75 -8.10 6.09
CA GLY A 247 10.11 -7.76 6.49
C GLY A 247 10.82 -8.91 7.20
N PHE A 248 12.09 -9.09 6.86
CA PHE A 248 13.01 -10.04 7.48
C PHE A 248 14.36 -9.39 7.79
N THR A 249 15.10 -10.02 8.70
CA THR A 249 16.54 -9.84 8.86
C THR A 249 17.23 -11.18 8.62
N ALA A 250 18.40 -11.17 8.01
CA ALA A 250 19.20 -12.37 7.80
C ALA A 250 20.70 -12.07 7.89
N LYS A 251 21.51 -13.12 8.00
CA LYS A 251 22.97 -13.02 7.99
C LYS A 251 23.53 -13.68 6.75
N ALA A 252 24.41 -12.98 6.05
CA ALA A 252 25.16 -13.58 4.95
C ALA A 252 26.24 -14.54 5.47
N VAL A 253 26.51 -15.59 4.72
CA VAL A 253 27.65 -16.51 4.99
C VAL A 253 28.96 -16.05 4.35
N SER A 254 28.92 -15.12 3.40
CA SER A 254 30.11 -14.54 2.74
C SER A 254 29.83 -13.14 2.22
N GLU A 255 30.89 -12.37 1.93
CA GLU A 255 30.76 -11.01 1.38
C GLU A 255 30.79 -10.94 -0.16
N LYS A 256 31.09 -12.04 -0.86
CA LYS A 256 31.22 -12.03 -2.33
C LYS A 256 29.84 -11.84 -2.99
N ILE A 257 29.62 -10.66 -3.56
CA ILE A 257 28.45 -10.33 -4.37
C ILE A 257 28.69 -10.76 -5.82
N ASP A 258 27.67 -11.33 -6.44
CA ASP A 258 27.62 -11.71 -7.86
C ASP A 258 26.20 -11.43 -8.38
N LEU A 259 26.03 -10.42 -9.24
CA LEU A 259 24.70 -10.04 -9.76
C LEU A 259 24.34 -11.00 -10.90
N MET A 260 23.28 -11.81 -10.74
CA MET A 260 23.02 -12.94 -11.64
C MET A 260 21.86 -12.73 -12.63
N ASP A 261 20.92 -11.83 -12.34
CA ASP A 261 19.62 -11.75 -13.02
C ASP A 261 19.35 -10.41 -13.74
N GLU A 262 20.31 -9.48 -13.71
CA GLU A 262 20.22 -8.13 -14.27
C GLU A 262 19.14 -7.22 -13.63
N GLU A 263 18.47 -7.65 -12.54
CA GLU A 263 17.46 -6.83 -11.86
C GLU A 263 18.09 -5.65 -11.13
N LEU A 264 19.21 -5.90 -10.44
CA LEU A 264 19.99 -4.87 -9.76
C LEU A 264 21.03 -4.26 -10.69
N GLU A 265 21.03 -2.93 -10.77
CA GLU A 265 22.12 -2.15 -11.37
C GLU A 265 23.38 -2.21 -10.49
N GLN A 266 23.18 -2.22 -9.17
CA GLN A 266 24.28 -2.24 -8.21
C GLN A 266 23.82 -2.87 -6.89
N ALA A 267 24.63 -3.75 -6.33
CA ALA A 267 24.55 -4.17 -4.92
C ALA A 267 25.92 -4.01 -4.26
N ARG A 268 25.94 -3.53 -3.00
CA ARG A 268 27.18 -3.29 -2.26
C ARG A 268 26.97 -3.47 -0.77
N TRP A 269 28.02 -3.89 -0.08
CA TRP A 269 28.10 -3.79 1.37
C TRP A 269 28.39 -2.36 1.79
N PHE A 270 27.70 -1.88 2.81
CA PHE A 270 27.92 -0.57 3.40
C PHE A 270 28.16 -0.68 4.90
N THR A 271 29.20 0.00 5.37
CA THR A 271 29.40 0.28 6.80
C THR A 271 28.45 1.39 7.26
N ARG A 272 28.28 1.55 8.57
CA ARG A 272 27.40 2.59 9.13
C ARG A 272 27.91 3.99 8.79
N GLU A 273 29.21 4.17 8.93
CA GLU A 273 29.95 5.39 8.67
C GLU A 273 29.80 5.80 7.22
N GLU A 274 29.89 4.84 6.29
CA GLU A 274 29.65 5.10 4.87
C GLU A 274 28.22 5.52 4.59
N VAL A 275 27.20 4.82 5.12
CA VAL A 275 25.80 5.21 4.89
C VAL A 275 25.54 6.62 5.40
N ASN A 276 25.97 6.95 6.62
CA ASN A 276 25.77 8.29 7.18
C ASN A 276 26.48 9.36 6.33
N ARG A 277 27.76 9.15 5.99
CA ARG A 277 28.54 10.09 5.16
C ARG A 277 27.92 10.29 3.78
N LEU A 278 27.49 9.22 3.10
CA LEU A 278 26.91 9.30 1.76
C LEU A 278 25.54 9.99 1.77
N VAL A 279 24.74 9.76 2.82
CA VAL A 279 23.45 10.45 3.00
C VAL A 279 23.67 11.93 3.31
N ASP A 280 24.60 12.28 4.20
CA ASP A 280 24.91 13.66 4.56
C ASP A 280 25.45 14.47 3.36
N ASN A 281 26.15 13.81 2.44
CA ASN A 281 26.69 14.41 1.22
C ASN A 281 25.71 14.38 0.02
N GLU A 282 24.48 13.88 0.17
CA GLU A 282 23.52 13.70 -0.94
C GLU A 282 24.05 12.81 -2.09
N GLU A 283 24.94 11.87 -1.74
CA GLU A 283 25.51 10.84 -2.63
C GLU A 283 24.74 9.52 -2.54
N MET A 284 23.91 9.34 -1.51
CA MET A 284 22.99 8.23 -1.33
C MET A 284 21.64 8.76 -0.81
N PHE A 285 20.55 8.28 -1.41
CA PHE A 285 19.21 8.43 -0.86
C PHE A 285 18.74 7.10 -0.27
N LEU A 286 18.08 7.20 0.88
CA LEU A 286 17.45 6.05 1.53
C LEU A 286 15.95 6.00 1.18
N PRO A 287 15.31 4.84 1.35
CA PRO A 287 13.90 4.68 1.04
C PRO A 287 13.02 5.62 1.87
N PHE A 288 11.79 5.79 1.39
CA PHE A 288 10.78 6.65 2.01
C PHE A 288 10.67 6.39 3.52
N LYS A 289 10.66 7.47 4.32
CA LYS A 289 10.77 7.41 5.79
C LYS A 289 9.79 6.45 6.48
N HIS A 290 8.60 6.31 5.91
CA HIS A 290 7.55 5.45 6.47
C HIS A 290 7.47 4.07 5.83
N SER A 291 8.49 3.64 5.09
CA SER A 291 8.58 2.28 4.53
C SER A 291 9.26 1.31 5.50
N ILE A 292 8.90 0.04 5.41
CA ILE A 292 9.54 -1.05 6.16
C ILE A 292 11.03 -1.17 5.79
N SER A 293 11.39 -0.95 4.52
CA SER A 293 12.78 -0.90 4.05
C SER A 293 13.59 0.13 4.85
N ARG A 294 13.08 1.37 4.93
CA ARG A 294 13.75 2.42 5.70
C ARG A 294 13.84 2.08 7.18
N THR A 295 12.80 1.49 7.75
CA THR A 295 12.81 1.09 9.16
C THR A 295 13.85 0.00 9.45
N LEU A 296 14.01 -0.98 8.56
CA LEU A 296 15.04 -2.02 8.67
C LEU A 296 16.45 -1.42 8.62
N ILE A 297 16.68 -0.47 7.70
CA ILE A 297 17.96 0.27 7.59
C ILE A 297 18.23 1.09 8.84
N ASP A 298 17.25 1.88 9.30
CA ASP A 298 17.38 2.70 10.50
C ASP A 298 17.62 1.84 11.76
N GLN A 299 16.96 0.68 11.87
CA GLN A 299 17.17 -0.24 12.98
C GLN A 299 18.59 -0.80 12.97
N TRP A 300 19.09 -1.18 11.79
CA TRP A 300 20.50 -1.57 11.65
C TRP A 300 21.36 -0.40 12.10
N LEU A 301 21.27 0.80 11.49
CA LEU A 301 22.10 1.98 11.79
C LEU A 301 22.18 2.33 13.29
N ASN A 302 21.11 2.12 14.05
CA ASN A 302 21.05 2.45 15.47
C ASN A 302 21.46 1.30 16.42
N ARG A 303 21.69 0.09 15.90
CA ARG A 303 22.11 -1.06 16.72
C ARG A 303 23.57 -0.85 17.19
N ASN A 304 23.76 -0.73 18.51
CA ASN A 304 25.00 -0.42 19.25
C ASN A 304 25.30 1.08 19.50
N LYS A 305 24.28 1.94 19.50
CA LYS A 305 24.30 3.19 20.28
C LYS A 305 23.81 2.95 21.70
#